data_AF-A0AAV1M293-F1
#
_entry.id   AF-A0AAV1M293-F1
#
_cell.length_a   1.000
_cell.length_b   1.000
_cell.length_c   1.000
_cell.angle_alpha   90.00
_cell.angle_beta   90.00
_cell.angle_gamma   90.00
#
_symmetry.space_group_name_H-M   'P 1'
#
loop_
_entity.id
_entity.type
_entity.pdbx_description
1 polymer ?
#
loop_
_entity_poly.entity_id
_entity_poly.type
_entity_poly.pdbx_seq_one_letter_code
_entity_poly.pdbx_strand_id
1 'polypeptide(L)'
;MEPEPSTSRPFKEFVSPRKKRKMSHFSVSEKAKETKVQLLKKVKDVKIQYQSYVVDELAKAVGVEVLRLPPYHCELNPIELVWADVKGYVARKNTTFKMADVKKLLQQALGNISAEKWQNCISHVKKEESKLARLDDNVDKTVDSFVINVTGETSSESSYSDTEESDSDF
;
A
#
# COMPACT_ATOMS: atom_id res chain seq x y z
N MET A 1 -31.42 -10.55 -43.72
CA MET A 1 -31.78 -10.23 -42.32
C MET A 1 -30.46 -10.08 -41.60
N GLU A 2 -29.89 -8.88 -41.61
CA GLU A 2 -28.59 -8.60 -41.00
C GLU A 2 -28.77 -8.30 -39.50
N PRO A 3 -27.86 -8.76 -38.62
CA PRO A 3 -27.96 -8.46 -37.20
C PRO A 3 -27.45 -7.05 -36.90
N GLU A 4 -28.27 -6.27 -36.20
CA GLU A 4 -27.96 -4.94 -35.68
C GLU A 4 -26.71 -4.96 -34.76
N PRO A 5 -25.81 -3.97 -34.85
CA PRO A 5 -24.64 -3.88 -33.99
C PRO A 5 -25.06 -3.51 -32.56
N SER A 6 -24.64 -4.34 -31.59
CA SER A 6 -24.83 -4.12 -30.16
C SER A 6 -24.21 -2.78 -29.73
N THR A 7 -25.06 -1.78 -29.47
CA THR A 7 -24.65 -0.49 -28.93
C THR A 7 -24.21 -0.66 -27.48
N SER A 8 -22.89 -0.73 -27.27
CA SER A 8 -22.30 -0.73 -25.93
C SER A 8 -22.60 0.60 -25.24
N ARG A 9 -23.12 0.52 -24.01
CA ARG A 9 -23.56 1.70 -23.24
C ARG A 9 -22.37 2.56 -22.82
N PRO A 10 -22.49 3.90 -22.84
CA PRO A 10 -21.39 4.79 -22.48
C PRO A 10 -20.97 4.58 -21.01
N PHE A 11 -19.65 4.48 -20.79
CA PHE A 11 -18.98 4.26 -19.49
C PHE A 11 -19.49 5.17 -18.35
N LYS A 12 -20.08 6.32 -18.69
CA LYS A 12 -20.69 7.29 -17.74
C LYS A 12 -21.86 6.72 -16.94
N GLU A 13 -22.51 5.64 -17.37
CA GLU A 13 -23.61 5.01 -16.64
C GLU A 13 -23.17 4.18 -15.43
N PHE A 14 -21.94 3.65 -15.42
CA PHE A 14 -21.42 2.80 -14.33
C PHE A 14 -20.79 3.58 -13.16
N VAL A 15 -20.83 4.91 -13.20
CA VAL A 15 -20.13 5.77 -12.26
C VAL A 15 -21.11 6.32 -11.21
N SER A 16 -20.83 6.11 -9.92
CA SER A 16 -21.69 6.60 -8.84
C SER A 16 -21.85 8.14 -8.85
N PRO A 17 -22.96 8.71 -8.34
CA PRO A 17 -23.21 10.15 -8.40
C PRO A 17 -22.11 11.02 -7.76
N ARG A 18 -21.42 10.52 -6.72
CA ARG A 18 -20.26 11.17 -6.09
C ARG A 18 -19.04 11.25 -7.01
N LYS A 19 -18.83 10.25 -7.88
CA LYS A 19 -17.76 10.23 -8.88
C LYS A 19 -18.12 11.06 -10.12
N LYS A 20 -19.41 11.17 -10.49
CA LYS A 20 -19.87 12.04 -11.59
C LYS A 20 -19.53 13.53 -11.35
N ARG A 21 -19.64 14.01 -10.10
CA ARG A 21 -19.25 15.38 -9.71
C ARG A 21 -17.74 15.68 -9.81
N LYS A 22 -16.87 14.65 -9.74
CA LYS A 22 -15.41 14.82 -9.91
C LYS A 22 -14.96 14.74 -11.37
N MET A 23 -15.81 14.24 -12.28
CA MET A 23 -15.47 14.11 -13.70
C MET A 23 -15.77 15.35 -14.55
N SER A 24 -16.43 16.40 -14.02
CA SER A 24 -16.71 17.62 -14.80
C SER A 24 -15.46 18.45 -15.14
N HIS A 25 -14.35 18.23 -14.42
CA HIS A 25 -13.03 18.83 -14.69
C HIS A 25 -12.06 17.85 -15.39
N PHE A 26 -12.50 16.61 -15.67
CA PHE A 26 -11.64 15.56 -16.20
C PHE A 26 -11.87 15.42 -17.72
N SER A 27 -11.16 16.20 -18.52
CA SER A 27 -11.11 16.02 -19.97
C SER A 27 -9.91 15.15 -20.36
N VAL A 28 -10.02 13.83 -20.19
CA VAL A 28 -9.14 12.92 -20.93
C VAL A 28 -9.74 12.78 -22.33
N SER A 29 -9.00 13.25 -23.34
CA SER A 29 -9.35 13.04 -24.74
C SER A 29 -9.26 11.53 -25.04
N GLU A 30 -10.36 10.81 -24.87
CA GLU A 30 -10.50 9.42 -25.27
C GLU A 30 -10.42 9.33 -26.80
N LYS A 31 -9.26 8.97 -27.33
CA LYS A 31 -9.18 8.43 -28.69
C LYS A 31 -9.60 6.97 -28.60
N ALA A 32 -10.58 6.56 -29.41
CA ALA A 32 -11.27 5.27 -29.37
C ALA A 32 -10.40 4.01 -29.67
N LYS A 33 -9.07 4.07 -29.49
CA LYS A 33 -8.11 2.99 -29.79
C LYS A 33 -7.11 2.70 -28.66
N GLU A 34 -7.24 3.34 -27.51
CA GLU A 34 -6.26 3.14 -26.43
C GLU A 34 -6.59 1.90 -25.58
N THR A 35 -5.58 1.07 -25.33
CA THR A 35 -5.74 -0.13 -24.49
C THR A 35 -5.82 0.25 -23.01
N LYS A 36 -6.42 -0.63 -22.18
CA LYS A 36 -6.51 -0.46 -20.72
C LYS A 36 -5.17 -0.06 -20.08
N VAL A 37 -4.07 -0.64 -20.54
CA VAL A 37 -2.70 -0.34 -20.06
C VAL A 37 -2.30 1.12 -20.34
N GLN A 38 -2.60 1.62 -21.54
CA GLN A 38 -2.30 3.00 -21.93
C GLN A 38 -3.15 4.02 -21.16
N LEU A 39 -4.44 3.73 -20.95
CA LEU A 39 -5.29 4.56 -20.08
C LEU A 39 -4.78 4.57 -18.65
N LEU A 40 -4.40 3.42 -18.08
CA LEU A 40 -3.89 3.34 -16.71
C LEU A 40 -2.59 4.15 -16.52
N LYS A 41 -1.71 4.20 -17.53
CA LYS A 41 -0.49 5.03 -17.49
C LYS A 41 -0.84 6.51 -17.42
N LYS A 42 -1.74 6.99 -18.30
CA LYS A 42 -2.22 8.38 -18.27
C LYS A 42 -2.94 8.72 -16.97
N VAL A 43 -3.75 7.79 -16.45
CA VAL A 43 -4.42 7.97 -15.16
C VAL A 43 -3.40 8.06 -14.03
N LYS A 44 -2.32 7.27 -14.02
CA LYS A 44 -1.27 7.39 -12.99
C LYS A 44 -0.66 8.80 -12.95
N ASP A 45 -0.33 9.36 -14.11
CA ASP A 45 0.29 10.69 -14.22
C ASP A 45 -0.65 11.81 -13.73
N VAL A 46 -1.95 11.67 -13.99
CA VAL A 46 -2.97 12.64 -13.57
C VAL A 46 -3.41 12.42 -12.13
N LYS A 47 -3.42 11.17 -11.65
CA LYS A 47 -3.91 10.79 -10.32
C LYS A 47 -3.20 11.55 -9.21
N ILE A 48 -1.89 11.75 -9.32
CA ILE A 48 -1.08 12.49 -8.34
C ILE A 48 -1.60 13.92 -8.15
N GLN A 49 -2.10 14.56 -9.21
CA GLN A 49 -2.63 15.93 -9.15
C GLN A 49 -3.95 16.05 -8.37
N TYR A 50 -4.70 14.94 -8.25
CA TYR A 50 -6.01 14.91 -7.59
C TYR A 50 -6.03 14.05 -6.32
N GLN A 51 -4.87 13.50 -5.94
CA GLN A 51 -4.70 12.67 -4.75
C GLN A 51 -4.07 13.53 -3.64
N SER A 52 -4.69 14.65 -3.27
CA SER A 52 -4.35 15.35 -2.04
C SER A 52 -5.17 14.81 -0.88
N TYR A 53 -4.51 14.54 0.23
CA TYR A 53 -5.17 14.24 1.50
C TYR A 53 -5.19 15.51 2.35
N VAL A 54 -6.30 15.77 3.04
CA VAL A 54 -6.43 16.91 3.96
C VAL A 54 -5.29 16.92 4.98
N VAL A 55 -4.88 15.75 5.47
CA VAL A 55 -3.76 15.60 6.41
C VAL A 55 -2.44 16.05 5.80
N ASP A 56 -2.20 15.77 4.52
CA ASP A 56 -0.95 16.13 3.84
C ASP A 56 -0.89 17.64 3.61
N GLU A 57 -2.02 18.28 3.29
CA GLU A 57 -2.11 19.74 3.17
C GLU A 57 -1.87 20.45 4.51
N LEU A 58 -2.45 19.93 5.60
CA LEU A 58 -2.24 20.45 6.95
C LEU A 58 -0.79 20.28 7.41
N ALA A 59 -0.17 19.12 7.18
CA ALA A 59 1.23 18.87 7.50
C ALA A 59 2.15 19.78 6.67
N LYS A 60 1.86 19.94 5.38
CA LYS A 60 2.63 20.82 4.49
C LYS A 60 2.55 22.30 4.93
N ALA A 61 1.40 22.75 5.45
CA ALA A 61 1.25 24.11 5.97
C ALA A 61 2.19 24.42 7.14
N VAL A 62 2.63 23.41 7.89
CA VAL A 62 3.63 23.53 8.96
C VAL A 62 5.03 23.05 8.56
N GLY A 63 5.26 22.81 7.25
CA GLY A 63 6.56 22.38 6.73
C GLY A 63 6.90 20.91 7.00
N VAL A 64 5.91 20.07 7.30
CA VAL A 64 6.08 18.63 7.55
C VAL A 64 5.65 17.83 6.31
N GLU A 65 6.51 16.91 5.88
CA GLU A 65 6.20 15.94 4.85
C GLU A 65 5.65 14.65 5.47
N VAL A 66 4.54 14.15 4.92
CA VAL A 66 3.92 12.90 5.39
C VAL A 66 4.47 11.72 4.60
N LEU A 67 5.22 10.85 5.27
CA LEU A 67 5.65 9.58 4.71
C LEU A 67 4.54 8.53 4.88
N ARG A 68 4.15 7.86 3.80
CA ARG A 68 3.18 6.74 3.83
C ARG A 68 3.94 5.44 3.88
N LEU A 69 3.72 4.67 4.93
CA LEU A 69 4.33 3.35 5.11
C LEU A 69 3.46 2.27 4.46
N PRO A 70 4.08 1.18 3.96
CA PRO A 70 3.33 0.06 3.41
C PRO A 70 2.48 -0.63 4.49
N PRO A 71 1.26 -1.08 4.15
CA PRO A 71 0.38 -1.77 5.10
C PRO A 71 0.98 -3.13 5.49
N TYR A 72 0.75 -3.58 6.72
CA TYR A 72 1.19 -4.88 7.26
C TYR A 72 2.71 -5.09 7.39
N HIS A 73 3.52 -4.03 7.24
CA HIS A 73 4.97 -4.08 7.39
C HIS A 73 5.44 -3.24 8.58
N CYS A 74 5.18 -3.71 9.80
CA CYS A 74 5.53 -2.98 11.02
C CYS A 74 7.06 -2.87 11.22
N GLU A 75 7.83 -3.77 10.62
CA GLU A 75 9.30 -3.76 10.59
C GLU A 75 9.87 -2.53 9.86
N LEU A 76 9.08 -1.91 8.98
CA LEU A 76 9.43 -0.68 8.28
C LEU A 76 8.98 0.59 9.02
N ASN A 77 8.40 0.46 10.21
CA ASN A 77 7.91 1.58 11.00
C ASN A 77 8.74 1.77 12.28
N PRO A 78 9.64 2.78 12.36
CA PRO A 78 10.54 2.94 13.50
C PRO A 78 9.82 3.22 14.82
N ILE A 79 8.60 3.80 14.78
CA ILE A 79 7.83 4.04 16.00
C ILE A 79 7.36 2.74 16.65
N GLU A 80 7.15 1.66 15.88
CA GLU A 80 6.73 0.36 16.41
C GLU A 80 7.83 -0.27 17.26
N LEU A 81 9.09 -0.07 16.89
CA LEU A 81 10.26 -0.52 17.67
C LEU A 81 10.31 0.19 19.03
N VAL A 82 10.07 1.50 19.05
CA VAL A 82 9.99 2.28 20.29
C VAL A 82 8.77 1.86 21.12
N TRP A 83 7.62 1.65 20.46
CA TRP A 83 6.41 1.22 21.14
C TRP A 83 6.55 -0.17 21.76
N ALA A 84 7.25 -1.10 21.14
CA ALA A 84 7.53 -2.41 21.72
C ALA A 84 8.28 -2.27 23.06
N ASP A 85 9.28 -1.39 23.11
CA ASP A 85 10.04 -1.12 24.32
C ASP A 85 9.21 -0.42 25.41
N VAL A 86 8.45 0.61 25.04
CA VAL A 86 7.56 1.34 25.95
C VAL A 86 6.50 0.41 26.53
N LYS A 87 5.83 -0.38 25.70
CA LYS A 87 4.84 -1.38 26.14
C LYS A 87 5.48 -2.39 27.08
N GLY A 88 6.67 -2.88 26.75
CA GLY A 88 7.41 -3.81 27.61
C GLY A 88 7.75 -3.19 28.97
N TYR A 89 8.18 -1.94 29.01
CA TYR A 89 8.46 -1.23 30.26
C TYR A 89 7.23 -1.10 31.15
N VAL A 90 6.11 -0.65 30.56
CA VAL A 90 4.84 -0.50 31.29
C VAL A 90 4.34 -1.86 31.78
N ALA A 91 4.35 -2.88 30.94
CA ALA A 91 3.89 -4.23 31.31
C ALA A 91 4.68 -4.83 32.47
N ARG A 92 6.02 -4.65 32.50
CA ARG A 92 6.87 -5.16 33.60
C ARG A 92 6.69 -4.43 34.92
N LYS A 93 6.33 -3.14 34.89
CA LYS A 93 6.24 -2.29 36.08
C LYS A 93 4.83 -2.05 36.58
N ASN A 94 3.82 -2.37 35.78
CA ASN A 94 2.42 -2.20 36.15
C ASN A 94 2.01 -3.32 37.12
N THR A 95 2.01 -3.02 38.40
CA THR A 95 1.59 -3.94 39.48
C THR A 95 0.18 -3.67 39.98
N THR A 96 -0.34 -2.45 39.79
CA THR A 96 -1.62 -2.00 40.34
C THR A 96 -2.78 -2.13 39.35
N PHE A 97 -2.49 -2.27 38.05
CA PHE A 97 -3.47 -2.32 36.96
C PHE A 97 -4.41 -1.12 36.90
N LYS A 98 -4.04 0.00 37.54
CA LYS A 98 -4.80 1.24 37.55
C LYS A 98 -4.34 2.16 36.43
N MET A 99 -5.30 2.80 35.75
CA MET A 99 -4.98 3.69 34.63
C MET A 99 -4.11 4.89 35.02
N ALA A 100 -4.29 5.41 36.24
CA ALA A 100 -3.46 6.50 36.76
C ALA A 100 -1.97 6.12 36.84
N ASP A 101 -1.68 4.88 37.21
CA ASP A 101 -0.31 4.38 37.35
C ASP A 101 0.28 4.03 35.97
N VAL A 102 -0.53 3.46 35.06
CA VAL A 102 -0.14 3.26 33.66
C VAL A 102 0.27 4.58 33.00
N LYS A 103 -0.49 5.67 33.22
CA LYS A 103 -0.15 7.00 32.67
C LYS A 103 1.22 7.49 33.17
N LYS A 104 1.51 7.33 34.47
CA LYS A 104 2.81 7.70 35.05
C LYS A 104 3.95 6.85 34.47
N LEU A 105 3.75 5.54 34.38
CA LEU A 105 4.74 4.62 33.81
C LEU A 105 5.01 4.90 32.33
N LEU A 106 3.99 5.28 31.56
CA LEU A 106 4.13 5.67 30.16
C LEU A 106 5.00 6.93 30.02
N GLN A 107 4.75 7.96 30.82
CA GLN A 107 5.56 9.19 30.81
C GLN A 107 7.02 8.91 31.16
N GLN A 108 7.27 8.04 32.15
CA GLN A 108 8.62 7.60 32.50
C GLN A 108 9.28 6.80 31.37
N ALA A 109 8.54 5.88 30.74
CA ALA A 109 9.05 5.07 29.63
C ALA A 109 9.48 5.95 28.46
N LEU A 110 8.66 6.93 28.09
CA LEU A 110 8.98 7.89 27.03
C LEU A 110 10.19 8.75 27.39
N GLY A 111 10.33 9.17 28.65
CA GLY A 111 11.50 9.91 29.13
C GLY A 111 12.81 9.10 29.09
N ASN A 112 12.73 7.76 29.10
CA ASN A 112 13.90 6.88 28.99
C ASN A 112 14.36 6.66 27.54
N ILE A 113 13.56 7.08 26.54
CA ILE A 113 13.94 6.94 25.14
C ILE A 113 14.95 8.04 24.79
N SER A 114 16.23 7.65 24.69
CA SER A 114 17.30 8.56 24.29
C SER A 114 17.27 8.83 22.78
N ALA A 115 17.88 9.94 22.37
CA ALA A 115 18.08 10.26 20.96
C ALA A 115 18.89 9.18 20.23
N GLU A 116 19.87 8.59 20.90
CA GLU A 116 20.65 7.46 20.38
C GLU A 116 19.76 6.23 20.11
N LYS A 117 18.86 5.90 21.04
CA LYS A 117 17.93 4.77 20.85
C LYS A 117 17.03 5.01 19.65
N TRP A 118 16.54 6.23 19.46
CA TRP A 118 15.75 6.61 18.29
C TRP A 118 16.55 6.47 16.98
N GLN A 119 17.79 6.96 16.95
CA GLN A 119 18.68 6.81 15.80
C GLN A 119 18.94 5.33 15.45
N ASN A 120 19.09 4.47 16.47
CA ASN A 120 19.25 3.04 16.27
C ASN A 120 17.98 2.40 15.67
N CYS A 121 16.78 2.81 16.10
CA CYS A 121 15.53 2.37 15.50
C CYS A 121 15.43 2.76 14.01
N ILE A 122 15.79 4.01 13.68
CA ILE A 122 15.83 4.45 12.27
C ILE A 122 16.83 3.63 11.45
N SER A 123 18.03 3.40 12.00
CA SER A 123 19.08 2.64 11.33
C SER A 123 18.66 1.19 11.08
N HIS A 124 17.94 0.59 12.03
CA HIS A 124 17.36 -0.74 11.87
C HIS A 124 16.36 -0.79 10.70
N VAL A 125 15.43 0.16 10.64
CA VAL A 125 14.41 0.22 9.57
C VAL A 125 15.06 0.37 8.19
N LYS A 126 16.07 1.25 8.04
CA LYS A 126 16.82 1.40 6.78
C LYS A 126 17.51 0.11 6.34
N LYS A 127 18.02 -0.65 7.31
CA LYS A 127 18.66 -1.94 7.04
C LYS A 127 17.63 -2.98 6.58
N GLU A 128 16.45 -3.01 7.20
CA GLU A 128 15.38 -3.92 6.80
C GLU A 128 14.84 -3.56 5.42
N GLU A 129 14.61 -2.28 5.13
CA GLU A 129 14.26 -1.79 3.79
C GLU A 129 15.27 -2.24 2.72
N SER A 130 16.57 -2.07 3.00
CA SER A 130 17.63 -2.52 2.08
C SER A 130 17.62 -4.03 1.84
N LYS A 131 17.22 -4.81 2.84
CA LYS A 131 17.10 -6.27 2.75
C LYS A 131 15.89 -6.68 1.92
N LEU A 132 14.74 -6.04 2.11
CA LEU A 132 13.55 -6.28 1.28
C LEU A 132 13.83 -5.95 -0.19
N ALA A 133 14.46 -4.79 -0.47
CA ALA A 133 14.81 -4.41 -1.83
C ALA A 133 15.72 -5.44 -2.53
N ARG A 134 16.74 -5.95 -1.81
CA ARG A 134 17.61 -7.01 -2.35
C ARG A 134 16.87 -8.32 -2.61
N LEU A 135 15.87 -8.63 -1.80
CA LEU A 135 15.09 -9.85 -1.97
C LEU A 135 14.22 -9.73 -3.21
N ASP A 136 13.57 -8.59 -3.42
CA ASP A 136 12.79 -8.25 -4.61
C ASP A 136 13.64 -8.40 -5.89
N ASP A 137 14.83 -7.77 -5.91
CA ASP A 137 15.78 -7.88 -7.03
C ASP A 137 16.17 -9.33 -7.36
N ASN A 138 16.24 -10.20 -6.34
CA ASN A 138 16.61 -11.59 -6.52
C ASN A 138 15.43 -12.43 -7.02
N VAL A 139 14.21 -12.13 -6.57
CA VAL A 139 12.99 -12.78 -7.05
C VAL A 139 12.81 -12.50 -8.54
N ASP A 140 12.94 -11.24 -8.96
CA ASP A 140 12.82 -10.84 -10.37
C ASP A 140 13.81 -11.59 -11.26
N LYS A 141 15.10 -11.64 -10.89
CA LYS A 141 16.11 -12.40 -11.63
C LYS A 141 15.78 -13.89 -11.73
N THR A 142 15.21 -14.46 -10.67
CA THR A 142 14.87 -15.87 -10.60
C THR A 142 13.67 -16.17 -11.50
N VAL A 143 12.59 -15.39 -11.36
CA VAL A 143 11.35 -15.53 -12.14
C VAL A 143 11.60 -15.30 -13.63
N ASP A 144 12.39 -14.30 -13.99
CA ASP A 144 12.77 -14.03 -15.38
C ASP A 144 13.57 -15.20 -15.99
N SER A 145 14.40 -15.88 -15.20
CA SER A 145 15.13 -17.08 -15.66
C SER A 145 14.21 -18.29 -15.86
N PHE A 146 13.05 -18.33 -15.19
CA PHE A 146 12.05 -19.40 -15.30
C PHE A 146 11.03 -19.16 -16.42
N VAL A 147 11.13 -18.06 -17.18
CA VAL A 147 10.32 -17.86 -18.39
C VAL A 147 10.76 -18.86 -19.47
N ILE A 148 10.10 -20.02 -19.49
CA ILE A 148 10.26 -21.04 -20.53
C ILE A 148 9.86 -20.40 -21.87
N ASN A 149 10.80 -20.29 -22.78
CA ASN A 149 10.57 -19.76 -24.12
C ASN A 149 9.74 -20.79 -24.91
N VAL A 150 8.43 -20.57 -25.03
CA VAL A 150 7.48 -21.44 -25.76
C VAL A 150 7.61 -21.25 -27.28
N THR A 151 8.81 -21.40 -27.81
CA THR A 151 9.06 -21.52 -29.27
C THR A 151 9.94 -22.72 -29.61
N GLY A 152 9.94 -23.74 -28.76
CA GLY A 152 10.50 -25.05 -29.04
C GLY A 152 9.59 -26.13 -28.46
N GLU A 153 8.78 -26.71 -29.33
CA GLU A 153 7.88 -27.87 -29.17
C GLU A 153 8.06 -28.73 -27.90
N THR A 154 7.10 -28.67 -26.98
CA THR A 154 6.67 -29.83 -26.17
C THR A 154 5.34 -29.54 -25.50
N SER A 155 4.33 -30.35 -25.86
CA SER A 155 3.00 -30.35 -25.26
C SER A 155 3.08 -30.80 -23.81
N SER A 156 2.50 -30.04 -22.90
CA SER A 156 2.08 -30.53 -21.59
C SER A 156 0.85 -29.75 -21.16
N GLU A 157 -0.29 -30.40 -21.33
CA GLU A 157 -1.59 -29.97 -20.82
C GLU A 157 -1.59 -30.02 -19.29
N SER A 158 -1.65 -28.85 -18.65
CA SER A 158 -1.90 -28.72 -17.23
C SER A 158 -3.28 -28.10 -17.06
N SER A 159 -4.25 -28.93 -16.68
CA SER A 159 -5.60 -28.49 -16.34
C SER A 159 -5.56 -27.73 -15.03
N TYR A 160 -5.66 -26.41 -15.09
CA TYR A 160 -5.84 -25.56 -13.93
C TYR A 160 -7.29 -25.74 -13.44
N SER A 161 -7.47 -26.53 -12.38
CA SER A 161 -8.77 -26.66 -11.73
C SER A 161 -8.94 -25.47 -10.79
N ASP A 162 -9.70 -24.48 -11.23
CA ASP A 162 -10.16 -23.36 -10.41
C ASP A 162 -11.02 -23.94 -9.29
N THR A 163 -10.54 -23.83 -8.04
CA THR A 163 -11.34 -24.20 -6.88
C THR A 163 -11.84 -22.90 -6.29
N GLU A 164 -13.09 -22.57 -6.60
CA GLU A 164 -13.81 -21.44 -6.02
C GLU A 164 -13.88 -21.61 -4.49
N GLU A 165 -13.04 -20.87 -3.76
CA GLU A 165 -13.15 -20.74 -2.31
C GLU A 165 -14.33 -19.80 -2.01
N SER A 166 -15.46 -20.41 -1.68
CA SER A 166 -16.67 -19.71 -1.24
C SER A 166 -16.41 -19.09 0.13
N ASP A 167 -16.29 -17.76 0.17
CA ASP A 167 -16.30 -16.96 1.40
C ASP A 167 -17.68 -17.14 2.08
N SER A 168 -17.70 -17.85 3.21
CA SER A 168 -18.89 -17.94 4.07
C SER A 168 -18.68 -17.05 5.29
N ASP A 169 -19.36 -15.89 5.30
CA ASP A 169 -19.55 -15.06 6.47
C ASP A 169 -20.34 -15.84 7.55
N PHE A 170 -19.65 -16.27 8.61
CA PHE A 170 -20.15 -16.26 10.00
C PHE A 170 -19.01 -16.33 11.02
#